data_AF-A2BMW1-F1
#
_entry.id   AF-A2BMW1-F1
#
_cell.length_a   1.000
_cell.length_b   1.000
_cell.length_c   1.000
_cell.angle_alpha   90.00
_cell.angle_beta   90.00
_cell.angle_gamma   90.00
#
_symmetry.space_group_name_H-M   'P 1'
#
loop_
_entity.id
_entity.type
_entity.pdbx_description
1 polymer ?
#
loop_
_entity_poly.entity_id
_entity_poly.type
_entity_poly.pdbx_seq_one_letter_code
_entity_poly.pdbx_strand_id
1 'polypeptide(L)' 'MRFVKASSLETLRVAYELGITFYDASYVVAAGMLDAVLVTDDGELRKRVRSMEKTVVELLGRRIETISSRELLGTG' A
#
# COMPACT_ATOMS: atom_id res chain seq x y z
N MET A 1 2.54 -7.68 -18.18
CA MET A 1 2.81 -7.60 -16.73
C MET A 1 4.06 -6.75 -16.52
N ARG A 2 3.97 -5.62 -15.80
CA ARG A 2 5.11 -4.73 -15.55
C ARG A 2 5.70 -5.09 -14.19
N PHE A 3 6.96 -5.49 -14.16
CA PHE A 3 7.67 -5.72 -12.90
C PHE A 3 8.25 -4.40 -12.40
N VAL A 4 8.02 -4.11 -11.12
CA VAL A 4 8.63 -2.98 -10.41
C VAL A 4 9.55 -3.51 -9.33
N LYS A 5 10.67 -2.83 -9.13
CA LYS A 5 11.58 -3.10 -8.02
C LYS A 5 11.43 -1.98 -6.99
N ALA A 6 10.68 -2.26 -5.93
CA ALA A 6 10.59 -1.35 -4.80
C ALA A 6 11.98 -1.16 -4.18
N SER A 7 12.34 0.10 -3.91
CA SER A 7 13.58 0.43 -3.21
C SER A 7 13.50 -0.09 -1.77
N SER A 8 14.46 -0.90 -1.34
CA SER A 8 14.48 -1.43 0.04
C SER A 8 14.48 -0.32 1.09
N LEU A 9 15.13 0.81 0.81
CA LEU A 9 15.16 1.96 1.71
C LEU A 9 13.79 2.63 1.81
N GLU A 10 13.11 2.80 0.68
CA GLU A 10 11.77 3.38 0.61
C GLU A 10 10.75 2.47 1.31
N THR A 11 10.83 1.16 1.07
CA THR A 11 10.01 0.15 1.75
C THR A 11 10.25 0.16 3.26
N LEU A 12 11.51 0.23 3.72
CA LEU A 12 11.83 0.33 5.15
C LEU A 12 11.23 1.60 5.76
N ARG A 13 11.31 2.73 5.05
CA ARG A 13 10.77 4.01 5.53
C ARG A 13 9.25 3.95 5.64
N VAL A 14 8.56 3.39 4.65
CA VAL A 14 7.10 3.16 4.71
C VAL A 14 6.76 2.23 5.86
N ALA A 15 7.48 1.12 6.04
CA ALA A 15 7.26 0.17 7.13
C ALA A 15 7.38 0.85 8.50
N TYR A 16 8.42 1.67 8.69
CA TYR A 16 8.66 2.40 9.92
C TYR A 16 7.57 3.44 10.21
N GLU A 17 7.29 4.33 9.25
CA GLU A 17 6.33 5.42 9.42
C GLU A 17 4.89 4.90 9.60
N LEU A 18 4.50 3.87 8.84
CA LEU A 18 3.18 3.25 8.98
C LEU A 18 3.14 2.25 10.14
N GLY A 19 4.25 1.86 10.76
CA GLY A 19 4.28 0.82 11.78
C GLY A 19 3.70 -0.51 11.29
N ILE A 20 4.05 -0.91 10.07
CA ILE A 20 3.64 -2.18 9.43
C ILE A 20 4.87 -3.03 9.13
N THR A 21 4.66 -4.29 8.74
CA THR A 21 5.79 -5.15 8.40
C THR A 21 6.48 -4.67 7.11
N PHE A 22 7.76 -5.01 6.94
CA PHE A 22 8.48 -4.74 5.69
C PHE A 22 7.77 -5.39 4.48
N TYR A 23 7.14 -6.55 4.70
CA TYR A 23 6.38 -7.27 3.69
C TYR A 23 5.15 -6.48 3.23
N ASP A 24 4.34 -5.99 4.17
CA ASP A 24 3.15 -5.18 3.84
C ASP A 24 3.54 -3.87 3.16
N ALA A 25 4.58 -3.20 3.69
CA ALA A 25 5.11 -1.98 3.08
C ALA A 25 5.56 -2.21 1.64
N SER A 26 6.10 -3.38 1.31
CA SER A 26 6.56 -3.68 -0.05
C SER A 26 5.40 -3.66 -1.06
N TYR A 27 4.20 -4.07 -0.65
CA TYR A 27 3.00 -3.99 -1.49
C TYR A 27 2.47 -2.57 -1.61
N VAL A 28 2.52 -1.78 -0.53
CA VAL A 28 2.12 -0.36 -0.57
C VAL A 28 3.01 0.43 -1.53
N VAL A 29 4.33 0.24 -1.46
CA VAL A 29 5.29 0.88 -2.38
C VAL A 29 5.07 0.40 -3.80
N ALA A 30 4.93 -0.91 -4.03
CA ALA A 30 4.69 -1.46 -5.36
C ALA A 30 3.39 -0.92 -6.00
N ALA A 31 2.31 -0.83 -5.23
CA ALA A 31 1.06 -0.22 -5.67
C ALA A 31 1.26 1.25 -6.08
N GLY A 32 2.03 2.01 -5.30
CA GLY A 32 2.35 3.40 -5.63
C GLY A 32 3.17 3.55 -6.92
N MET A 33 4.20 2.73 -7.09
CA MET A 33 5.03 2.72 -8.29
C MET A 33 4.25 2.33 -9.55
N LEU A 34 3.23 1.50 -9.41
CA LEU A 34 2.40 1.00 -10.50
C LEU A 34 1.17 1.85 -10.81
N ASP A 35 0.85 2.84 -9.97
CA ASP A 35 -0.46 3.51 -10.01
C ASP A 35 -1.62 2.53 -9.89
N ALA A 36 -1.50 1.58 -8.95
CA ALA A 36 -2.45 0.51 -8.78
C ALA A 36 -3.19 0.63 -7.44
N VAL A 37 -4.42 0.13 -7.42
CA VAL A 37 -5.16 -0.13 -6.18
C VAL A 37 -4.50 -1.30 -5.45
N LEU A 38 -4.28 -1.16 -4.15
CA LEU A 38 -3.82 -2.25 -3.30
C LEU A 38 -5.00 -3.14 -2.92
N VAL A 39 -5.10 -4.29 -3.58
CA VAL A 39 -6.09 -5.31 -3.25
C VAL A 39 -5.54 -6.18 -2.12
N THR A 40 -6.22 -6.17 -0.97
CA THR A 40 -5.86 -7.00 0.19
C THR A 40 -7.06 -7.23 1.08
N ASP A 41 -7.24 -8.45 1.57
CA ASP A 41 -8.26 -8.77 2.58
C ASP A 41 -7.82 -8.45 4.01
N ASP A 42 -6.54 -8.08 4.21
CA ASP A 42 -6.02 -7.61 5.51
C ASP A 42 -6.65 -6.26 5.91
N GLY A 43 -7.60 -6.32 6.84
CA GLY A 43 -8.32 -5.15 7.32
C GLY A 43 -7.45 -4.15 8.08
N GLU A 44 -6.43 -4.62 8.80
CA GLU A 44 -5.56 -3.73 9.59
C GLU A 44 -4.65 -2.95 8.66
N LEU A 45 -4.07 -3.59 7.63
CA LEU A 45 -3.30 -2.89 6.61
C LEU A 45 -4.12 -1.82 5.90
N ARG A 46 -5.35 -2.15 5.46
CA ARG A 46 -6.25 -1.15 4.82
C ARG A 46 -6.57 0.01 5.76
N LYS A 47 -6.79 -0.26 7.04
CA LYS A 47 -7.05 0.78 8.06
C LYS A 47 -5.81 1.66 8.26
N ARG A 48 -4.61 1.07 8.28
CA ARG A 48 -3.36 1.81 8.49
C ARG A 48 -3.04 2.73 7.32
N VAL A 49 -3.12 2.21 6.09
CA VAL A 49 -2.93 3.01 4.86
C VAL A 49 -3.92 4.17 4.78
N ARG A 50 -5.20 3.93 5.12
CA ARG A 50 -6.24 4.99 5.11
C ARG A 50 -6.06 6.02 6.23
N SER A 51 -5.78 5.58 7.45
CA SER A 51 -5.62 6.50 8.59
C SER A 51 -4.35 7.35 8.51
N MET A 52 -3.36 6.90 7.75
CA MET A 52 -2.09 7.61 7.52
C MET A 52 -1.94 8.11 6.08
N GLU A 53 -3.06 8.39 5.39
CA GLU A 53 -3.07 8.79 3.98
C GLU A 53 -2.11 9.96 3.70
N LYS A 54 -2.07 10.98 4.57
CA LYS A 54 -1.15 12.11 4.44
C LYS A 54 0.32 11.66 4.42
N THR A 55 0.71 10.79 5.34
CA THR A 55 2.07 10.23 5.42
C THR A 55 2.38 9.40 4.17
N VAL A 56 1.43 8.61 3.68
CA VAL A 56 1.60 7.84 2.44
C VAL A 56 1.83 8.76 1.24
N VAL A 57 1.05 9.83 1.11
CA VAL A 57 1.23 10.84 0.05
C VAL A 57 2.59 11.54 0.18
N GLU A 58 3.02 11.87 1.39
CA GLU A 58 4.34 12.47 1.64
C GLU A 58 5.49 11.54 1.26
N LEU A 59 5.36 10.23 1.52
CA LEU A 59 6.41 9.25 1.25
C LEU A 59 6.47 8.81 -0.21
N LEU A 60 5.32 8.62 -0.85
CA LEU A 60 5.20 8.02 -2.19
C LEU A 60 4.76 9.02 -3.27
N GLY A 61 4.52 10.27 -2.90
CA GLY A 61 4.04 11.33 -3.81
C GLY A 61 2.61 11.15 -4.29
N ARG A 62 1.86 10.18 -3.75
CA ARG A 62 0.53 9.84 -4.22
C ARG A 62 -0.31 9.10 -3.19
N ARG A 63 -1.63 9.15 -3.40
CA ARG A 63 -2.59 8.36 -2.63
C ARG A 63 -2.56 6.89 -3.08
N ILE A 64 -2.71 5.98 -2.13
CA ILE A 64 -2.90 4.55 -2.38
C ILE A 64 -4.32 4.18 -1.98
N GLU A 65 -5.14 3.80 -2.96
CA GLU A 65 -6.46 3.23 -2.68
C GLU A 65 -6.32 1.76 -2.28
N THR A 66 -7.18 1.30 -1.37
CA THR A 66 -7.18 -0.08 -0.87
C THR A 66 -8.57 -0.68 -0.93
N ILE A 67 -8.70 -1.90 -1.45
CA ILE A 67 -9.97 -2.65 -1.50
C ILE A 67 -9.74 -4.11 -1.08
N SER A 68 -10.81 -4.78 -0.65
CA SER A 68 -10.84 -6.23 -0.44
C SER A 68 -11.05 -6.99 -1.75
N SER A 69 -10.80 -8.30 -1.73
CA SER A 69 -11.08 -9.18 -2.88
C SER A 69 -12.58 -9.22 -3.20
N ARG A 70 -13.45 -9.12 -2.18
CA ARG A 70 -14.91 -9.08 -2.38
C ARG A 70 -15.36 -7.81 -3.10
N GLU A 71 -14.80 -6.66 -2.72
CA GLU A 71 -15.06 -5.38 -3.38
C GLU A 71 -14.58 -5.40 -4.83
N LEU A 72 -13.41 -5.99 -5.10
CA LEU A 72 -12.89 -6.14 -6.47
C LEU A 72 -13.80 -7.00 -7.35
N LEU A 73 -14.37 -8.09 -6.81
CA LEU A 73 -15.22 -9.03 -7.53
C LEU A 73 -16.68 -8.60 -7.61
N GLY A 74 -17.07 -7.51 -6.93
CA GLY A 74 -18.46 -7.05 -6.88
C GLY A 74 -19.40 -7.96 -6.10
N THR A 75 -18.88 -8.80 -5.19
CA THR A 75 -19.68 -9.74 -4.39
C THR A 75 -19.89 -9.21 -2.97
N GLY A 76 -20.62 -8.08 -2.88
CA GLY A 76 -20.99 -7.40 -1.63
C GLY A 76 -22.24 -7.97 -0.98
#